data_AF-A0A4R0E824-F1
#
_entry.id   AF-A0A4R0E824-F1
#
_cell.length_a   1.000
_cell.length_b   1.000
_cell.length_c   1.000
_cell.angle_alpha   90.00
_cell.angle_beta   90.00
_cell.angle_gamma   90.00
#
_symmetry.space_group_name_H-M   'P 1'
#
loop_
_entity.id
_entity.type
_entity.pdbx_description
1 polymer ?
#
loop_
_entity_poly.entity_id
_entity_poly.type
_entity_poly.pdbx_seq_one_letter_code
_entity_poly.pdbx_strand_id
1 'polypeptide(L)' 'MDKYKELLIEAAELHLRGKEVMDSDSYNTLIEYSPLIAEEITKAFHVDRKEFRQILENKGITLVDIKHKILKCRFQ' A
#
# COMPACT_ATOMS: atom_id res chain seq x y z
N MET A 1 10.11 16.25 -4.79
CA MET A 1 9.11 15.34 -4.19
C MET A 1 9.62 14.95 -2.82
N ASP A 2 8.73 14.56 -1.90
CA ASP A 2 9.11 14.09 -0.57
C ASP A 2 9.84 12.74 -0.71
N LYS A 3 11.11 12.67 -0.32
CA LYS A 3 11.96 11.48 -0.44
C LYS A 3 11.34 10.27 0.27
N TYR A 4 10.54 10.50 1.31
CA TYR A 4 9.84 9.44 2.03
C TYR A 4 8.75 8.77 1.18
N LYS A 5 8.01 9.55 0.38
CA LYS A 5 6.99 9.05 -0.55
C LYS A 5 7.57 8.17 -1.64
N GLU A 6 8.69 8.58 -2.20
CA GLU A 6 9.39 7.81 -3.24
C GLU A 6 9.85 6.46 -2.69
N LEU A 7 10.46 6.45 -1.50
CA LEU A 7 10.91 5.21 -0.86
C LEU A 7 9.76 4.25 -0.53
N LEU A 8 8.61 4.79 -0.08
CA LEU A 8 7.40 3.99 0.18
C LEU A 8 6.87 3.34 -1.09
N ILE A 9 6.85 4.09 -2.21
CA ILE A 9 6.40 3.58 -3.51
C ILE A 9 7.34 2.49 -4.00
N GLU A 10 8.65 2.74 -4.01
CA GLU A 10 9.66 1.76 -4.46
C GLU A 10 9.58 0.46 -3.66
N ALA A 11 9.39 0.56 -2.34
CA ALA A 11 9.32 -0.62 -1.50
C ALA A 11 8.00 -1.41 -1.69
N ALA A 12 6.87 -0.71 -1.87
CA ALA A 12 5.61 -1.35 -2.24
C ALA A 12 5.71 -2.04 -3.62
N GLU A 13 6.35 -1.40 -4.60
CA GLU A 13 6.60 -2.00 -5.93
C GLU A 13 7.51 -3.22 -5.84
N LEU A 14 8.55 -3.18 -5.01
CA LEU A 14 9.47 -4.30 -4.82
C LEU A 14 8.73 -5.53 -4.27
N HIS A 15 7.87 -5.33 -3.28
CA HIS A 15 7.13 -6.42 -2.62
C HIS A 15 5.94 -6.92 -3.46
N LEU A 16 5.45 -6.10 -4.39
CA LEU A 16 4.40 -6.45 -5.34
C LEU A 16 4.94 -6.79 -6.73
N ARG A 17 6.26 -6.97 -6.88
CA ARG A 17 6.90 -7.16 -8.19
C ARG A 17 6.32 -8.38 -8.90
N GLY A 18 5.78 -8.17 -10.10
CA GLY A 18 5.11 -9.21 -10.89
C GLY A 18 3.62 -9.37 -10.60
N LYS A 19 3.04 -8.57 -9.70
CA LYS A 19 1.60 -8.50 -9.43
C LYS A 19 1.07 -7.10 -9.78
N GLU A 20 0.11 -7.03 -10.70
CA GLU A 20 -0.55 -5.75 -11.06
C GLU A 20 -1.56 -5.30 -10.00
N VAL A 21 -2.10 -6.26 -9.25
CA VAL A 21 -3.11 -6.07 -8.20
C VAL A 21 -2.54 -6.52 -6.87
N MET A 22 -2.71 -5.70 -5.84
CA MET A 22 -2.49 -6.08 -4.45
C MET A 22 -3.70 -6.92 -3.99
N ASP A 23 -3.47 -8.18 -3.72
CA ASP A 23 -4.42 -9.10 -3.07
C ASP A 23 -4.15 -9.18 -1.55
N SER A 24 -5.04 -9.84 -0.80
CA SER A 24 -4.91 -10.02 0.65
C SER A 24 -3.58 -10.70 1.03
N ASP A 25 -3.11 -11.66 0.24
CA ASP A 25 -1.87 -12.39 0.51
C ASP A 25 -0.65 -11.49 0.37
N SER A 26 -0.60 -10.69 -0.68
CA SER A 26 0.48 -9.73 -0.91
C SER A 26 0.51 -8.67 0.18
N TYR A 27 -0.66 -8.21 0.63
CA TYR A 27 -0.75 -7.29 1.74
C TYR A 27 -0.31 -7.94 3.07
N ASN A 28 -0.62 -9.23 3.29
CA ASN A 28 -0.12 -9.97 4.45
C ASN A 28 1.40 -10.10 4.43
N THR A 29 2.00 -10.43 3.28
CA THR A 29 3.46 -10.41 3.10
C THR A 29 4.03 -9.02 3.39
N LEU A 30 3.37 -7.97 2.92
CA LEU A 30 3.81 -6.61 3.20
C LEU A 30 3.77 -6.28 4.71
N ILE A 31 2.74 -6.73 5.43
CA ILE A 31 2.66 -6.58 6.89
C ILE A 31 3.79 -7.33 7.60
N GLU A 32 4.13 -8.53 7.14
CA GLU A 32 5.14 -9.39 7.77
C GLU A 32 6.55 -8.86 7.57
N TYR A 33 6.92 -8.51 6.33
CA TYR A 33 8.28 -8.13 5.97
C TYR A 33 8.53 -6.62 6.04
N SER A 34 7.47 -5.82 5.94
CA SER A 34 7.52 -4.36 5.79
C SER A 34 6.35 -3.65 6.52
N PRO A 35 6.18 -3.86 7.84
CA PRO A 35 5.00 -3.42 8.59
C PRO A 35 4.75 -1.90 8.53
N LEU A 36 5.82 -1.09 8.47
CA LEU A 36 5.72 0.36 8.34
C LEU A 36 5.11 0.77 6.99
N ILE A 37 5.49 0.10 5.91
CA ILE A 37 4.95 0.38 4.56
C ILE A 37 3.47 0.00 4.52
N ALA A 38 3.11 -1.15 5.09
CA ALA A 38 1.73 -1.58 5.19
C ALA A 38 0.87 -0.58 5.98
N GLU A 39 1.42 -0.02 7.05
CA GLU A 39 0.75 1.01 7.85
C GLU A 39 0.57 2.32 7.08
N GLU A 40 1.61 2.80 6.41
CA GLU A 40 1.53 4.03 5.61
C GLU A 40 0.57 3.89 4.42
N ILE A 41 0.49 2.71 3.80
CA ILE A 41 -0.54 2.42 2.80
C ILE A 41 -1.92 2.51 3.44
N THR A 42 -2.18 1.86 4.57
CA THR A 42 -3.52 1.94 5.21
C THR A 42 -3.90 3.36 5.61
N LYS A 43 -2.95 4.13 6.15
CA LYS A 43 -3.13 5.55 6.45
C LYS A 43 -3.48 6.36 5.20
N ALA A 44 -2.83 6.06 4.07
CA ALA A 44 -3.11 6.73 2.81
C ALA A 44 -4.52 6.48 2.26
N PHE A 45 -5.13 5.36 2.64
CA PHE A 45 -6.51 5.04 2.33
C PHE A 45 -7.51 5.50 3.40
N HIS A 46 -7.05 6.06 4.52
CA HIS A 46 -7.86 6.46 5.67
C HIS A 46 -8.72 5.32 6.25
N VAL A 47 -8.14 4.13 6.30
CA VAL A 47 -8.80 2.91 6.82
C VAL A 47 -7.85 2.16 7.74
N ASP A 48 -8.41 1.30 8.58
CA ASP A 48 -7.60 0.34 9.32
C ASP A 48 -7.17 -0.87 8.47
N ARG A 49 -6.34 -1.76 9.03
CA ARG A 49 -5.84 -2.95 8.32
C ARG A 49 -6.94 -3.93 7.94
N LYS A 50 -7.99 -4.05 8.75
CA LYS A 50 -9.10 -4.98 8.53
C LYS A 50 -9.99 -4.47 7.41
N GLU A 51 -10.32 -3.18 7.44
CA GLU A 51 -11.06 -2.47 6.40
C GLU A 51 -10.30 -2.49 5.08
N PHE A 52 -8.99 -2.24 5.11
CA PHE A 52 -8.17 -2.31 3.91
C PHE A 52 -8.19 -3.71 3.28
N ARG A 53 -8.06 -4.77 4.08
CA ARG A 53 -8.18 -6.15 3.59
C ARG A 53 -9.53 -6.41 2.93
N GLN A 54 -10.63 -5.92 3.50
CA GLN A 54 -11.96 -6.02 2.88
C GLN A 54 -12.03 -5.28 1.54
N ILE A 55 -11.33 -4.16 1.38
CA ILE A 55 -11.27 -3.45 0.10
C ILE A 55 -10.51 -4.27 -0.94
N LEU A 56 -9.39 -4.89 -0.57
CA LEU A 56 -8.61 -5.77 -1.45
C LEU A 56 -9.47 -6.93 -1.98
N GLU A 57 -10.24 -7.56 -1.10
CA GLU A 57 -11.11 -8.71 -1.44
C GLU A 57 -12.29 -8.33 -2.34
N ASN A 58 -12.86 -7.13 -2.16
CA ASN A 58 -14.10 -6.74 -2.85
C ASN A 58 -13.88 -5.94 -4.14
N LYS A 59 -12.81 -5.14 -4.23
CA LYS A 59 -12.58 -4.23 -5.36
C LYS A 59 -11.32 -4.54 -6.17
N GLY A 60 -10.33 -5.18 -5.56
CA GLY A 60 -8.95 -5.22 -6.08
C GLY A 60 -8.33 -3.81 -6.08
N ILE A 61 -7.13 -3.66 -5.52
CA ILE A 61 -6.40 -2.40 -5.54
C ILE A 61 -5.17 -2.57 -6.43
N THR A 62 -4.97 -1.70 -7.41
CA THR A 62 -3.78 -1.74 -8.26
C THR A 62 -2.61 -1.00 -7.60
N LEU A 63 -1.38 -1.30 -8.04
CA LEU A 63 -0.20 -0.52 -7.67
C LEU A 63 -0.36 0.97 -8.01
N VAL A 64 -1.07 1.29 -9.10
CA VAL A 64 -1.33 2.68 -9.51
C VAL A 64 -2.23 3.40 -8.50
N ASP A 65 -3.23 2.73 -7.95
CA ASP A 65 -4.10 3.29 -6.91
C ASP A 65 -3.32 3.61 -5.64
N ILE A 66 -2.44 2.69 -5.22
CA ILE A 66 -1.58 2.86 -4.04
C ILE A 66 -0.66 4.08 -4.24
N LYS A 67 0.01 4.17 -5.40
CA LYS A 67 0.86 5.32 -5.74
C LYS A 67 0.10 6.63 -5.70
N HIS A 68 -1.08 6.68 -6.33
CA HIS A 68 -1.91 7.88 -6.33
C HIS A 68 -2.35 8.29 -4.93
N LYS A 69 -2.66 7.34 -4.06
CA LYS A 69 -3.01 7.60 -2.66
C LYS A 69 -1.80 8.16 -1.89
N ILE A 70 -0.65 7.48 -1.91
CA ILE A 70 0.57 7.91 -1.20
C ILE A 70 1.05 9.29 -1.68
N LEU A 71 1.07 9.54 -3.00
CA LEU A 71 1.51 10.84 -3.53
C LEU A 71 0.62 12.00 -3.07
N LYS A 72 -0.69 11.74 -2.93
CA LYS A 72 -1.67 12.74 -2.48
C LYS A 72 -1.78 12.87 -0.95
N CYS A 73 -1.14 12.01 -0.17
CA CYS A 73 -1.11 12.14 1.29
C CYS A 73 -0.29 13.35 1.75
N ARG A 74 -0.77 14.01 2.81
CA ARG A 74 -0.04 15.05 3.53
C ARG A 74 0.57 14.38 4.76
N PHE A 75 1.87 14.08 4.74
CA PHE A 75 2.56 13.67 5.96
C PHE A 75 2.50 14.85 6.93
N GLN A 76 1.93 14.63 8.12
CA GLN A 76 1.90 15.60 9.22
C GLN A 76 3.03 15.30 10.18
#